data_AF-A0A5A7U1Z7-F1
#
_entry.id   AF-A0A5A7U1Z7-F1
#
_cell.length_a   1.000
_cell.length_b   1.000
_cell.length_c   1.000
_cell.angle_alpha   90.00
_cell.angle_beta   90.00
_cell.angle_gamma   90.00
#
_symmetry.space_group_name_H-M   'P 1'
#
loop_
_entity.id
_entity.type
_entity.pdbx_description
1 polymer ?
#
loop_
_entity_poly.entity_id
_entity_poly.type
_entity_poly.pdbx_seq_one_letter_code
_entity_poly.pdbx_strand_id
1 'polypeptide(L)'
;MFFSEACLCVAGGWRMRLRQSGYLLLRTSQLQTQSLWFGIVTLLYRILVSKWPLYKECIKENRPFDWDEEYRLVDYVVGSKEDFQDLWASVDYVYSSFNVHGNHWVLLCLDLVSCQVQVWDSLPSLTTAEDMTNILLPIRELVPKLLDSTGFFDRRGRSSTYKEPWPIVIVDSIPLQRNNSDCGVFTIKYFEYIATGVGLDTLCQENMSYFRKQLAFQLWTNTPMY
;
A
#
# COMPACT_ATOMS: atom_id res chain seq x y z
N MET A 1 20.96 -6.54 -8.39
CA MET A 1 21.82 -5.90 -7.38
C MET A 1 21.37 -4.45 -7.27
N PHE A 2 21.17 -3.97 -6.03
CA PHE A 2 20.68 -2.65 -5.62
C PHE A 2 19.19 -2.30 -5.85
N PHE A 3 18.34 -2.82 -4.97
CA PHE A 3 17.28 -2.02 -4.35
C PHE A 3 17.53 -2.07 -2.84
N SER A 4 18.53 -1.32 -2.37
CA SER A 4 18.70 -1.05 -0.95
C SER A 4 18.27 0.38 -0.70
N GLU A 5 17.27 0.53 0.16
CA GLU A 5 16.90 1.71 0.95
C GLU A 5 17.60 3.03 0.58
N ALA A 6 16.86 3.98 0.02
CA ALA A 6 17.28 5.38 -0.08
C ALA A 6 16.08 6.30 0.29
N CYS A 7 16.10 6.82 1.52
CA CYS A 7 15.23 7.89 2.03
C CYS A 7 15.74 9.26 1.58
N LEU A 8 14.87 10.15 1.09
CA LEU A 8 15.16 11.60 0.96
C LEU A 8 13.88 12.48 1.04
N CYS A 9 13.82 13.36 2.06
CA CYS A 9 12.79 14.40 2.29
C CYS A 9 12.98 15.66 1.42
N VAL A 10 11.89 16.31 0.99
CA VAL A 10 11.84 17.77 0.74
C VAL A 10 10.43 18.35 1.02
N ALA A 11 10.37 19.47 1.74
CA ALA A 11 9.18 20.22 2.11
C ALA A 11 8.86 21.37 1.13
N GLY A 12 7.57 21.64 0.90
CA GLY A 12 7.08 22.84 0.19
C GLY A 12 5.57 22.77 -0.07
N GLY A 13 4.79 23.63 0.60
CA GLY A 13 3.33 23.60 0.57
C GLY A 13 2.69 24.57 -0.41
N TRP A 14 1.48 24.23 -0.91
CA TRP A 14 0.35 25.12 -1.22
C TRP A 14 -0.97 24.32 -1.16
N ARG A 15 -2.10 24.98 -0.91
CA ARG A 15 -3.43 24.40 -0.62
C ARG A 15 -4.39 24.71 -1.76
N MET A 16 -5.00 23.68 -2.37
CA MET A 16 -6.15 23.85 -3.28
C MET A 16 -7.30 22.93 -2.82
N ARG A 17 -8.51 23.48 -2.82
CA ARG A 17 -9.75 22.86 -2.33
C ARG A 17 -10.69 22.72 -3.52
N LEU A 18 -11.06 21.50 -3.91
CA LEU A 18 -12.12 21.25 -4.88
C LEU A 18 -13.22 20.39 -4.24
N ARG A 19 -14.45 20.85 -4.44
CA ARG A 19 -15.70 20.23 -3.99
C ARG A 19 -16.18 19.24 -5.06
N GLN A 20 -16.65 18.10 -4.56
CA GLN A 20 -17.49 17.05 -5.18
C GLN A 20 -16.79 15.88 -5.90
N SER A 21 -17.11 14.70 -5.35
CA SER A 21 -16.92 13.32 -5.82
C SER A 21 -15.50 12.74 -5.90
N GLY A 22 -14.95 12.42 -4.71
CA GLY A 22 -14.69 11.02 -4.35
C GLY A 22 -13.50 10.28 -4.97
N TYR A 23 -12.34 10.93 -5.12
CA TYR A 23 -11.05 10.25 -5.26
C TYR A 23 -9.98 11.06 -4.53
N LEU A 24 -9.44 10.55 -3.42
CA LEU A 24 -8.21 11.11 -2.82
C LEU A 24 -7.47 10.11 -1.92
N LEU A 25 -6.29 9.71 -2.37
CA LEU A 25 -5.04 10.28 -1.87
C LEU A 25 -4.28 10.68 -3.12
N LEU A 26 -4.31 11.95 -3.52
CA LEU A 26 -3.14 12.82 -3.52
C LEU A 26 -3.63 14.27 -3.59
N ARG A 27 -3.30 15.10 -2.60
CA ARG A 27 -3.31 16.55 -2.81
C ARG A 27 -2.28 16.81 -3.93
N THR A 28 -2.73 17.28 -5.08
CA THR A 28 -2.00 17.41 -6.36
C THR A 28 -0.73 18.28 -6.32
N SER A 29 -0.32 18.77 -5.16
CA SER A 29 0.95 19.48 -4.94
C SER A 29 2.11 18.58 -4.47
N GLN A 30 1.92 17.26 -4.27
CA GLN A 30 2.96 16.38 -3.69
C GLN A 30 3.42 15.21 -4.58
N LEU A 31 3.15 15.25 -5.89
CA LEU A 31 3.67 14.22 -6.81
C LEU A 31 5.23 14.19 -6.92
N GLN A 32 5.94 15.12 -6.27
CA GLN A 32 7.40 15.15 -6.24
C GLN A 32 8.05 14.16 -5.24
N THR A 33 7.28 13.47 -4.39
CA THR A 33 7.85 12.58 -3.34
C THR A 33 7.48 11.09 -3.49
N GLN A 34 7.08 10.62 -4.69
CA GLN A 34 6.60 9.24 -4.93
C GLN A 34 7.52 8.11 -4.38
N SER A 35 8.84 8.34 -4.28
CA SER A 35 9.80 7.36 -3.75
C SER A 35 9.70 7.13 -2.23
N LEU A 36 9.25 8.11 -1.44
CA LEU A 36 9.10 7.98 0.02
C LEU A 36 7.82 7.25 0.43
N TRP A 37 6.75 7.37 -0.36
CA TRP A 37 5.43 6.81 -0.03
C TRP A 37 5.44 5.27 0.03
N PHE A 38 6.13 4.62 -0.90
CA PHE A 38 6.20 3.16 -0.92
C PHE A 38 7.03 2.57 0.22
N GLY A 39 8.11 3.24 0.64
CA GLY A 39 9.02 2.71 1.66
C GLY A 39 8.38 2.59 3.05
N ILE A 40 7.63 3.61 3.46
CA ILE A 40 7.06 3.72 4.82
C ILE A 40 5.87 2.78 4.98
N VAL A 41 4.96 2.70 3.99
CA VAL A 41 3.83 1.77 4.06
C VAL A 41 4.30 0.31 3.90
N THR A 42 5.39 0.06 3.16
CA THR A 42 6.03 -1.27 3.14
C THR A 42 6.54 -1.69 4.52
N LEU A 43 7.10 -0.75 5.29
CA LEU A 43 7.56 -1.03 6.67
C LEU A 43 6.38 -1.40 7.59
N LEU A 44 5.24 -0.71 7.48
CA LEU A 44 4.02 -1.05 8.22
C LEU A 44 3.63 -2.53 8.03
N TYR A 45 3.55 -3.01 6.79
CA TYR A 45 3.18 -4.42 6.54
C TYR A 45 4.22 -5.40 7.07
N ARG A 46 5.52 -5.08 6.98
CA ARG A 46 6.57 -5.92 7.56
C ARG A 46 6.42 -6.04 9.08
N ILE A 47 6.09 -4.94 9.76
CA ILE A 47 5.84 -4.95 11.20
C ILE A 47 4.59 -5.76 11.53
N LEU A 48 3.49 -5.58 10.79
CA LEU A 48 2.24 -6.35 11.01
C LEU A 48 2.49 -7.86 10.87
N VAL A 49 3.17 -8.29 9.80
CA VAL A 49 3.54 -9.70 9.59
C VAL A 49 4.46 -10.20 10.71
N SER A 50 5.45 -9.40 11.12
CA SER A 50 6.37 -9.75 12.22
C SER A 50 5.66 -9.90 13.57
N LYS A 51 4.65 -9.08 13.85
CA LYS A 51 3.91 -9.09 15.13
C LYS A 51 2.77 -10.11 15.18
N TRP A 52 2.45 -10.75 14.06
CA TRP A 52 1.39 -11.74 13.98
C TRP A 52 1.49 -12.89 15.01
N PRO A 53 2.66 -13.53 15.25
CA PRO A 53 2.78 -14.56 16.28
C PRO A 53 2.47 -14.03 17.67
N LEU A 54 2.99 -12.84 18.01
CA LEU A 54 2.75 -12.20 19.30
C LEU A 54 1.26 -11.89 19.50
N TYR A 55 0.59 -11.36 18.47
CA TYR A 55 -0.84 -11.10 18.50
C TYR A 55 -1.64 -12.37 18.79
N LYS A 56 -1.32 -13.49 18.14
CA LYS A 56 -2.00 -14.77 18.40
C LYS A 56 -1.85 -15.23 19.86
N GLU A 57 -0.67 -15.06 20.45
CA GLU A 57 -0.48 -15.35 21.89
C GLU A 57 -1.30 -14.40 22.77
N CYS A 58 -1.39 -13.10 22.43
CA CYS A 58 -2.25 -12.17 23.17
C CYS A 58 -3.70 -12.66 23.26
N ILE A 59 -4.25 -13.03 22.11
CA ILE A 59 -5.63 -13.50 22.00
C ILE A 59 -5.83 -14.80 22.78
N LYS A 60 -4.89 -15.74 22.68
CA LYS A 60 -4.92 -17.01 23.42
C LYS A 60 -4.90 -16.81 24.93
N GLU A 61 -4.15 -15.83 25.41
CA GLU A 61 -4.02 -15.47 26.83
C GLU A 61 -5.11 -14.49 27.31
N ASN A 62 -6.03 -14.08 26.44
CA ASN A 62 -7.06 -13.07 26.72
C ASN A 62 -6.47 -11.74 27.25
N ARG A 63 -5.30 -11.35 26.73
CA ARG A 63 -4.65 -10.07 27.04
C ARG A 63 -4.77 -9.09 25.87
N PRO A 64 -4.86 -7.77 26.13
CA PRO A 64 -4.85 -6.79 25.06
C PRO A 64 -3.50 -6.82 24.32
N PHE A 65 -3.55 -6.59 23.01
CA PHE A 65 -2.36 -6.35 22.20
C PHE A 65 -2.00 -4.86 22.29
N ASP A 66 -0.75 -4.57 22.65
CA ASP A 66 -0.25 -3.20 22.72
C ASP A 66 0.17 -2.72 21.31
N TRP A 67 -0.51 -1.70 20.81
CA TRP A 67 -0.25 -1.10 19.50
C TRP A 67 0.79 0.04 19.55
N ASP A 68 1.12 0.52 20.76
CA ASP A 68 1.92 1.72 21.02
C ASP A 68 3.37 1.39 21.41
N GLU A 69 3.64 0.23 22.02
CA GLU A 69 4.90 -0.02 22.75
C GLU A 69 6.19 -0.14 21.90
N GLU A 70 6.15 -0.36 20.57
CA GLU A 70 7.43 -0.60 19.86
C GLU A 70 7.57 -0.12 18.39
N TYR A 71 6.51 0.24 17.68
CA TYR A 71 6.66 0.70 16.28
C TYR A 71 5.79 1.89 15.91
N ARG A 72 5.06 2.42 16.90
CA ARG A 72 4.07 3.47 16.75
C ARG A 72 3.17 3.21 15.53
N LEU A 73 2.63 2.00 15.42
CA LEU A 73 1.76 1.58 14.31
C LEU A 73 0.55 2.52 14.17
N VAL A 74 0.07 2.99 15.32
CA VAL A 74 -0.97 4.03 15.43
C VAL A 74 -0.57 5.30 14.67
N ASP A 75 0.70 5.73 14.70
CA ASP A 75 1.14 6.95 14.03
C ASP A 75 0.89 6.93 12.52
N TYR A 76 1.04 5.75 11.90
CA TYR A 76 0.79 5.59 10.46
C TYR A 76 -0.68 5.93 10.16
N VAL A 77 -1.59 5.43 10.98
CA VAL A 77 -3.03 5.60 10.80
C VAL A 77 -3.47 7.00 11.18
N VAL A 78 -2.94 7.57 12.26
CA VAL A 78 -3.33 8.91 12.74
C VAL A 78 -2.66 10.06 11.98
N GLY A 79 -1.69 9.76 11.12
CA GLY A 79 -0.99 10.77 10.32
C GLY A 79 0.03 11.58 11.13
N SER A 80 0.66 10.98 12.15
CA SER A 80 1.65 11.65 13.01
C SER A 80 3.11 11.27 12.67
N LYS A 81 3.33 10.44 11.65
CA LYS A 81 4.67 10.23 11.07
C LYS A 81 5.07 11.44 10.24
N GLU A 82 6.30 11.92 10.39
CA GLU A 82 6.80 13.16 9.74
C GLU A 82 6.58 13.17 8.22
N ASP A 83 6.71 12.00 7.58
CA ASP A 83 6.55 11.81 6.13
C ASP A 83 5.14 11.31 5.71
N PHE A 84 4.25 11.02 6.66
CA PHE A 84 2.89 10.51 6.40
C PHE A 84 1.90 11.27 7.29
N GLN A 85 1.54 12.48 6.87
CA GLN A 85 0.73 13.41 7.67
C GLN A 85 -0.77 13.30 7.42
N ASP A 86 -1.18 12.50 6.43
CA ASP A 86 -2.59 12.32 6.13
C ASP A 86 -3.20 11.26 7.05
N LEU A 87 -4.15 11.69 7.88
CA LEU A 87 -4.98 10.83 8.70
C LEU A 87 -5.71 9.83 7.79
N TRP A 88 -5.55 8.52 8.01
CA TRP A 88 -6.21 7.50 7.17
C TRP A 88 -7.73 7.63 7.19
N ALA A 89 -8.30 8.17 8.28
CA ALA A 89 -9.73 8.46 8.34
C ALA A 89 -10.21 9.44 7.24
N SER A 90 -9.30 10.21 6.64
CA SER A 90 -9.58 11.20 5.58
C SER A 90 -9.35 10.70 4.14
N VAL A 91 -8.98 9.42 3.96
CA VAL A 91 -8.52 8.90 2.65
C VAL A 91 -9.20 7.60 2.25
N ASP A 92 -9.43 7.38 0.97
CA ASP A 92 -10.22 6.22 0.54
C ASP A 92 -9.37 4.96 0.36
N TYR A 93 -8.11 5.11 -0.04
CA TYR A 93 -7.23 4.01 -0.45
C TYR A 93 -5.81 4.21 0.07
N VAL A 94 -5.18 3.13 0.54
CA VAL A 94 -3.76 3.12 0.89
C VAL A 94 -3.03 2.10 0.03
N TYR A 95 -2.17 2.56 -0.87
CA TYR A 95 -1.39 1.73 -1.77
C TYR A 95 0.01 1.48 -1.25
N SER A 96 0.56 0.31 -1.54
CA SER A 96 1.97 -0.02 -1.31
C SER A 96 2.43 -1.16 -2.17
N SER A 97 3.72 -1.18 -2.49
CA SER A 97 4.38 -2.41 -2.92
C SER A 97 4.41 -3.40 -1.76
N PHE A 98 4.25 -4.69 -2.07
CA PHE A 98 4.43 -5.79 -1.11
C PHE A 98 5.33 -6.85 -1.74
N ASN A 99 6.32 -7.31 -0.98
CA ASN A 99 7.25 -8.32 -1.47
C ASN A 99 6.87 -9.70 -0.94
N VAL A 100 6.42 -10.55 -1.84
CA VAL A 100 6.07 -11.94 -1.60
C VAL A 100 7.35 -12.78 -1.63
N HIS A 101 7.61 -13.51 -0.54
CA HIS A 101 8.73 -14.44 -0.37
C HIS A 101 10.15 -13.90 -0.66
N GLY A 102 10.35 -12.57 -0.69
CA GLY A 102 11.66 -11.97 -0.96
C GLY A 102 11.98 -11.78 -2.44
N ASN A 103 11.13 -12.23 -3.37
CA ASN A 103 11.47 -12.31 -4.80
C ASN A 103 10.39 -11.82 -5.77
N HIS A 104 9.17 -11.56 -5.30
CA HIS A 104 8.07 -11.16 -6.17
C HIS A 104 7.37 -9.91 -5.62
N TRP A 105 7.27 -8.86 -6.43
CA TRP A 105 6.61 -7.62 -6.04
C TRP A 105 5.19 -7.57 -6.59
N VAL A 106 4.24 -7.25 -5.71
CA VAL A 106 2.83 -7.01 -6.03
C VAL A 106 2.41 -5.64 -5.53
N LEU A 107 1.37 -5.06 -6.14
CA LEU A 107 0.71 -3.87 -5.60
C LEU A 107 -0.36 -4.32 -4.61
N LEU A 108 -0.29 -3.82 -3.38
CA LEU A 108 -1.28 -4.00 -2.33
C LEU A 108 -2.08 -2.70 -2.18
N CYS A 109 -3.40 -2.80 -2.06
CA CYS A 109 -4.27 -1.70 -1.67
C CYS A 109 -5.12 -2.08 -0.48
N LEU A 110 -5.11 -1.23 0.55
CA LEU A 110 -6.16 -1.22 1.55
C LEU A 110 -7.27 -0.31 1.03
N ASP A 111 -8.36 -0.91 0.58
CA ASP A 111 -9.58 -0.19 0.26
C ASP A 111 -10.32 0.09 1.57
N LEU A 112 -10.13 1.30 2.08
CA LEU A 112 -10.71 1.77 3.34
C LEU A 112 -12.20 2.10 3.20
N VAL A 113 -12.74 2.09 1.97
CA VAL A 113 -14.15 2.31 1.68
C VAL A 113 -14.90 0.99 1.77
N SER A 114 -14.47 -0.02 1.02
CA SER A 114 -15.10 -1.35 1.01
C SER A 114 -14.57 -2.28 2.10
N CYS A 115 -13.53 -1.85 2.84
CA CYS A 115 -12.86 -2.62 3.89
C CYS A 115 -12.35 -3.96 3.37
N GLN A 116 -11.50 -3.90 2.35
CA GLN A 116 -10.90 -5.07 1.69
C GLN A 116 -9.41 -4.85 1.41
N VAL A 117 -8.68 -5.94 1.28
CA VAL A 117 -7.28 -5.95 0.85
C VAL A 117 -7.23 -6.38 -0.61
N GLN A 118 -6.86 -5.49 -1.52
CA GLN A 118 -6.74 -5.79 -2.95
C GLN A 118 -5.29 -6.03 -3.36
N VAL A 119 -5.06 -6.97 -4.27
CA VAL A 119 -3.73 -7.36 -4.76
C VAL A 119 -3.72 -7.36 -6.28
N TRP A 120 -2.80 -6.61 -6.89
CA TRP A 120 -2.50 -6.71 -8.32
C TRP A 120 -1.22 -7.53 -8.48
N ASP A 121 -1.37 -8.75 -8.96
CA ASP A 121 -0.27 -9.69 -9.20
C ASP A 121 -0.02 -9.85 -10.70
N SER A 122 1.11 -9.34 -11.18
CA SER A 122 1.51 -9.47 -12.58
C SER A 122 1.99 -10.88 -12.97
N LEU A 123 2.35 -11.74 -12.01
CA LEU A 123 2.86 -13.10 -12.25
C LEU A 123 2.22 -14.14 -11.30
N PRO A 124 0.93 -14.43 -11.49
CA PRO A 124 0.20 -15.37 -10.63
C PRO A 124 0.72 -16.82 -10.71
N SER A 125 1.61 -17.13 -11.66
CA SER A 125 2.28 -18.43 -11.71
C SER A 125 3.32 -18.65 -10.60
N LEU A 126 3.78 -17.59 -9.92
CA LEU A 126 4.75 -17.70 -8.81
C LEU A 126 4.08 -17.93 -7.46
N THR A 127 2.84 -17.49 -7.29
CA THR A 127 2.12 -17.58 -6.00
C THR A 127 0.67 -17.84 -6.29
N THR A 128 0.16 -18.99 -5.83
CA THR A 128 -1.25 -19.33 -6.03
C THR A 128 -2.15 -18.36 -5.26
N ALA A 129 -3.43 -18.26 -5.66
CA ALA A 129 -4.38 -17.42 -4.95
C ALA A 129 -4.55 -17.82 -3.47
N GLU A 130 -4.49 -19.13 -3.19
CA GLU A 130 -4.53 -19.66 -1.83
C GLU A 130 -3.29 -19.26 -1.04
N ASP A 131 -2.10 -19.43 -1.61
CA ASP A 131 -0.85 -19.02 -0.97
C ASP A 131 -0.81 -17.51 -0.70
N MET A 132 -1.23 -16.69 -1.66
CA MET A 132 -1.34 -15.24 -1.48
C MET A 132 -2.28 -14.89 -0.32
N THR A 133 -3.42 -15.58 -0.24
CA THR A 133 -4.38 -15.41 0.86
C THR A 133 -3.74 -15.76 2.20
N ASN A 134 -2.99 -16.86 2.26
CA ASN A 134 -2.27 -17.30 3.46
C ASN A 134 -1.18 -16.30 3.90
N ILE A 135 -0.44 -15.74 2.94
CA ILE A 135 0.62 -14.75 3.17
C ILE A 135 0.04 -13.44 3.73
N LEU A 136 -1.13 -13.05 3.27
CA LEU A 136 -1.80 -11.81 3.67
C LEU A 136 -2.72 -11.98 4.89
N LEU A 137 -2.81 -13.19 5.49
CA LEU A 137 -3.58 -13.44 6.73
C LEU A 137 -3.27 -12.43 7.84
N PRO A 138 -2.00 -12.12 8.17
CA PRO A 138 -1.69 -11.11 9.19
C PRO A 138 -2.29 -9.74 8.88
N ILE A 139 -2.28 -9.33 7.61
CA ILE A 139 -2.70 -8.00 7.20
C ILE A 139 -4.23 -7.89 7.31
N ARG A 140 -4.97 -8.85 6.77
CA ARG A 140 -6.45 -8.82 6.82
C ARG A 140 -7.01 -8.90 8.25
N GLU A 141 -6.27 -9.54 9.17
CA GLU A 141 -6.67 -9.69 10.57
C GLU A 141 -6.28 -8.47 11.42
N LEU A 142 -5.06 -7.96 11.26
CA LEU A 142 -4.52 -6.91 12.13
C LEU A 142 -4.92 -5.50 11.70
N VAL A 143 -5.05 -5.23 10.40
CA VAL A 143 -5.41 -3.88 9.90
C VAL A 143 -6.74 -3.40 10.52
N PRO A 144 -7.84 -4.17 10.52
CA PRO A 144 -9.10 -3.71 11.12
C PRO A 144 -8.96 -3.41 12.61
N LYS A 145 -8.17 -4.20 13.35
CA LYS A 145 -7.95 -3.99 14.80
C LYS A 145 -7.09 -2.76 15.09
N LEU A 146 -6.06 -2.53 14.27
CA LEU A 146 -5.25 -1.31 14.34
C LEU A 146 -6.10 -0.07 14.02
N LEU A 147 -6.95 -0.13 12.99
CA LEU A 147 -7.85 0.97 12.67
C LEU A 147 -8.81 1.25 13.85
N ASP A 148 -9.38 0.20 14.44
CA ASP A 148 -10.27 0.32 15.58
C ASP A 148 -9.60 0.97 16.80
N SER A 149 -8.36 0.56 17.13
CA SER A 149 -7.62 1.13 18.27
C SER A 149 -7.36 2.63 18.12
N THR A 150 -7.37 3.16 16.89
CA THR A 150 -7.20 4.60 16.64
C THR A 150 -8.53 5.39 16.64
N GLY A 151 -9.69 4.74 16.74
CA GLY A 151 -11.01 5.36 16.56
C GLY A 151 -11.34 5.68 15.09
N PHE A 152 -10.72 4.97 14.13
CA PHE A 152 -10.91 5.20 12.70
C PHE A 152 -12.38 5.01 12.27
N PHE A 153 -13.01 3.92 12.70
CA PHE A 153 -14.39 3.60 12.29
C PHE A 153 -15.41 4.58 12.87
N ASP A 154 -15.22 5.01 14.11
CA ASP A 154 -16.09 6.00 14.76
C ASP A 154 -16.04 7.34 14.00
N ARG A 155 -14.83 7.79 13.62
CA ARG A 155 -14.66 9.01 12.80
C ARG A 155 -15.32 8.92 11.43
N ARG A 156 -15.48 7.70 10.89
CA ARG A 156 -16.19 7.46 9.62
C ARG A 156 -17.67 7.12 9.79
N GLY A 157 -18.19 7.10 11.02
CA GLY A 157 -19.57 6.71 11.31
C GLY A 157 -19.89 5.27 10.91
N ARG A 158 -18.93 4.35 11.04
CA ARG A 158 -19.04 2.94 10.60
C ARG A 158 -19.35 1.99 11.75
N SER A 159 -20.08 0.92 11.46
CA SER A 159 -20.49 -0.11 12.42
C SER A 159 -19.37 -1.07 12.83
N SER A 160 -19.62 -1.87 13.87
CA SER A 160 -18.69 -2.90 14.37
C SER A 160 -18.35 -4.00 13.36
N THR A 161 -19.21 -4.27 12.37
CA THR A 161 -18.98 -5.28 11.34
C THR A 161 -17.72 -5.03 10.49
N TYR A 162 -17.28 -3.77 10.39
CA TYR A 162 -16.06 -3.41 9.67
C TYR A 162 -14.76 -3.75 10.44
N LYS A 163 -14.90 -4.21 11.70
CA LYS A 163 -13.81 -4.66 12.58
C LYS A 163 -13.49 -6.16 12.40
N GLU A 164 -14.27 -6.87 11.60
CA GLU A 164 -14.03 -8.27 11.21
C GLU A 164 -12.89 -8.39 10.21
N PRO A 165 -12.28 -9.58 10.02
CA PRO A 165 -11.18 -9.77 9.09
C PRO A 165 -11.57 -9.44 7.65
N TRP A 166 -10.84 -8.50 7.04
CA TRP A 166 -11.18 -8.01 5.71
C TRP A 166 -11.03 -9.09 4.63
N PRO A 167 -11.90 -9.15 3.62
CA PRO A 167 -11.69 -10.04 2.48
C PRO A 167 -10.43 -9.65 1.71
N ILE A 168 -9.75 -10.66 1.16
CA ILE A 168 -8.64 -10.48 0.22
C ILE A 168 -9.20 -10.66 -1.19
N VAL A 169 -8.91 -9.70 -2.07
CA VAL A 169 -9.34 -9.69 -3.46
C VAL A 169 -8.11 -9.64 -4.35
N ILE A 170 -7.86 -10.72 -5.07
CA ILE A 170 -6.84 -10.74 -6.13
C ILE A 170 -7.49 -10.19 -7.38
N VAL A 171 -6.97 -9.08 -7.87
CA VAL A 171 -7.56 -8.35 -9.00
C VAL A 171 -7.25 -9.09 -10.29
N ASP A 172 -8.30 -9.46 -11.01
CA ASP A 172 -8.22 -10.12 -12.31
C ASP A 172 -8.20 -9.12 -13.47
N SER A 173 -8.14 -9.65 -14.70
CA SER A 173 -8.25 -8.83 -15.92
C SER A 173 -7.20 -7.72 -16.03
N ILE A 174 -6.01 -7.97 -15.49
CA ILE A 174 -4.87 -7.04 -15.51
C ILE A 174 -3.76 -7.52 -16.48
N PRO A 175 -2.93 -6.60 -17.00
CA PRO A 175 -1.81 -6.96 -17.86
C PRO A 175 -0.75 -7.82 -17.15
N LEU A 176 -0.60 -9.07 -17.57
CA LEU A 176 0.37 -9.98 -16.94
C LEU A 176 1.79 -9.80 -17.49
N GLN A 177 2.78 -9.95 -16.62
CA GLN A 177 4.18 -10.03 -17.04
C GLN A 177 4.48 -11.39 -17.67
N ARG A 178 5.45 -11.41 -18.60
CA ARG A 178 5.88 -12.62 -19.32
C ARG A 178 7.34 -12.99 -19.06
N ASN A 179 7.96 -12.37 -18.07
CA ASN A 179 9.30 -12.68 -17.60
C ASN A 179 9.35 -12.68 -16.06
N ASN A 180 10.52 -12.98 -15.50
CA ASN A 180 10.71 -13.12 -14.05
C ASN A 180 11.37 -11.90 -13.38
N SER A 181 11.43 -10.75 -14.06
CA SER A 181 12.20 -9.58 -13.59
C SER A 181 11.42 -8.28 -13.53
N ASP A 182 10.21 -8.23 -14.08
CA ASP A 182 9.51 -6.95 -14.33
C ASP A 182 8.47 -6.63 -13.25
N CYS A 183 8.29 -7.50 -12.25
CA CYS A 183 7.20 -7.41 -11.28
C CYS A 183 7.22 -6.08 -10.51
N GLY A 184 8.41 -5.56 -10.21
CA GLY A 184 8.57 -4.23 -9.62
C GLY A 184 8.12 -3.09 -10.55
N VAL A 185 8.41 -3.19 -11.86
CA VAL A 185 7.98 -2.19 -12.86
C VAL A 185 6.47 -2.25 -13.04
N PHE A 186 5.90 -3.45 -13.16
CA PHE A 186 4.45 -3.64 -13.20
C PHE A 186 3.77 -3.09 -11.95
N THR A 187 4.31 -3.36 -10.75
CA THR A 187 3.77 -2.84 -9.48
C THR A 187 3.69 -1.31 -9.48
N ILE A 188 4.76 -0.63 -9.91
CA ILE A 188 4.79 0.84 -9.99
C ILE A 188 3.79 1.34 -11.05
N LYS A 189 3.77 0.72 -12.24
CA LYS A 189 2.89 1.15 -13.32
C LYS A 189 1.42 0.89 -13.05
N TYR A 190 1.05 -0.19 -12.38
CA TYR A 190 -0.32 -0.38 -11.90
C TYR A 190 -0.75 0.78 -11.02
N PHE A 191 0.07 1.17 -10.05
CA PHE A 191 -0.24 2.30 -9.18
C PHE A 191 -0.37 3.61 -9.98
N GLU A 192 0.60 3.94 -10.83
CA GLU A 192 0.56 5.17 -11.63
C GLU A 192 -0.70 5.25 -12.49
N TYR A 193 -1.08 4.16 -13.16
CA TYR A 193 -2.25 4.12 -14.03
C TYR A 193 -3.55 4.26 -13.24
N ILE A 194 -3.68 3.51 -12.13
CA ILE A 194 -4.84 3.61 -11.23
C ILE A 194 -4.97 5.03 -10.66
N ALA A 195 -3.86 5.61 -10.19
CA ALA A 195 -3.84 6.95 -9.58
C ALA A 195 -4.14 8.06 -10.59
N THR A 196 -3.82 7.86 -11.88
CA THR A 196 -4.10 8.83 -12.95
C THR A 196 -5.44 8.58 -13.64
N GLY A 197 -6.15 7.52 -13.28
CA GLY A 197 -7.42 7.13 -13.93
C GLY A 197 -7.23 6.63 -15.36
N VAL A 198 -6.02 6.24 -15.75
CA VAL A 198 -5.72 5.67 -17.06
C VAL A 198 -6.00 4.17 -17.03
N GLY A 199 -6.70 3.69 -18.05
CA GLY A 199 -7.00 2.25 -18.20
C GLY A 199 -5.72 1.41 -18.31
N LEU A 200 -5.70 0.28 -17.60
CA LEU A 200 -4.59 -0.67 -17.63
C LEU A 200 -4.43 -1.36 -19.00
N ASP A 201 -5.40 -1.26 -19.90
CA ASP A 201 -5.38 -1.84 -21.24
C ASP A 201 -4.19 -1.36 -22.10
N THR A 202 -3.65 -0.18 -21.81
CA THR A 202 -2.47 0.37 -22.51
C THR A 202 -1.12 -0.04 -21.89
N LEU A 203 -1.14 -0.69 -20.72
CA LEU A 203 0.06 -1.24 -20.08
C LEU A 203 0.37 -2.62 -20.66
N CYS A 204 1.52 -2.77 -21.32
CA CYS A 204 1.93 -4.04 -21.91
C CYS A 204 3.41 -4.33 -21.67
N GLN A 205 3.77 -5.62 -21.74
CA GLN A 205 5.12 -6.13 -21.49
C GLN A 205 6.18 -5.51 -22.44
N GLU A 206 5.79 -5.16 -23.67
CA GLU A 206 6.63 -4.53 -24.68
C GLU A 206 7.18 -3.17 -24.21
N ASN A 207 6.41 -2.43 -23.41
CA ASN A 207 6.78 -1.11 -22.90
C ASN A 207 7.73 -1.17 -21.70
N MET A 208 7.99 -2.35 -21.11
CA MET A 208 8.79 -2.47 -19.87
C MET A 208 10.23 -1.99 -20.01
N SER A 209 10.84 -2.15 -21.20
CA SER A 209 12.19 -1.63 -21.47
C SER A 209 12.21 -0.09 -21.41
N TYR A 210 11.18 0.55 -21.97
CA TYR A 210 11.01 2.00 -21.91
C TYR A 210 10.73 2.46 -20.48
N PHE A 211 9.78 1.83 -19.79
CA PHE A 211 9.43 2.19 -18.41
C PHE A 211 10.58 2.04 -17.43
N ARG A 212 11.43 1.01 -17.57
CA ARG A 212 12.66 0.92 -16.78
C ARG A 212 13.57 2.12 -16.95
N LYS A 213 13.81 2.54 -18.21
CA LYS A 213 14.65 3.71 -18.50
C LYS A 213 14.02 4.98 -17.96
N GLN A 214 12.70 5.13 -18.10
CA GLN A 214 11.96 6.27 -17.57
C GLN A 214 12.08 6.35 -16.04
N LEU A 215 11.82 5.24 -15.33
CA LEU A 215 11.93 5.18 -13.87
C LEU A 215 13.37 5.44 -13.40
N ALA A 216 14.37 4.85 -14.05
CA ALA A 216 15.78 5.09 -13.74
C ALA A 216 16.16 6.57 -13.94
N PHE A 217 15.66 7.21 -15.00
CA PHE A 217 15.89 8.62 -15.26
C PHE A 217 15.21 9.53 -14.22
N GLN A 218 13.95 9.23 -13.86
CA GLN A 218 13.22 9.96 -12.82
C GLN A 218 13.93 9.88 -11.46
N LEU A 219 14.41 8.69 -11.10
CA LEU A 219 15.20 8.47 -9.89
C LEU A 219 16.52 9.27 -9.91
N TRP A 220 17.24 9.24 -11.03
CA TRP A 220 18.51 9.96 -11.17
C TRP A 220 18.35 11.48 -11.12
N THR A 221 17.31 12.01 -11.75
CA THR A 221 17.10 13.46 -11.88
C THR A 221 16.31 14.07 -10.73
N ASN A 222 15.80 13.25 -9.80
CA ASN A 222 14.87 13.66 -8.76
C ASN A 222 13.69 14.49 -9.33
N THR A 223 13.27 14.19 -10.56
CA THR A 223 12.27 14.97 -11.29
C THR A 223 11.26 14.02 -11.94
N PRO A 224 9.96 14.18 -11.70
CA PRO A 224 8.94 13.44 -12.43
C PRO A 224 8.86 13.92 -13.88
N MET A 225 8.98 13.00 -14.83
CA MET A 225 8.72 13.25 -16.26
C MET A 225 7.21 13.16 -16.50
N TYR A 226 6.57 14.29 -16.79
CA TYR A 226 5.19 14.38 -17.28
C TYR A 226 5.20 14.74 -18.76
#